data_AF-A0A3E2CDH2-F1
#
_entry.id   AF-A0A3E2CDH2-F1
#
_cell.length_a   1.000
_cell.length_b   1.000
_cell.length_c   1.000
_cell.angle_alpha   90.00
_cell.angle_beta   90.00
_cell.angle_gamma   90.00
#
_symmetry.space_group_name_H-M   'P 1'
#
loop_
_entity.id
_entity.type
_entity.pdbx_description
1 polymer ?
#
loop_
_entity_poly.entity_id
_entity_poly.type
_entity_poly.pdbx_seq_one_letter_code
_entity_poly.pdbx_strand_id
1 'polypeptide(L)'
;MIDFSEWVAITSQRTNQSLAGARVFIGDNNIQNENAKNSDQNSDVEKFLQSAQSWGIIPTTCKQYADFDATKSYENIENTMVNAPNLSGKDAIDYAQKHMQVMRTLLNNLQESGLNLEGVRIAVCLVLEPKTAVLLRELHAHGAIVGVFCGPDETDQRVADQLKKEGILVQANRDWTPEQTHEGALKLLDEIQPDIIIDDGASFARLASLERPQIAANLIGVAEETTSGVRAFEAMQKAGHLHYPVIAVNNSALKTDFDNRHGTGETCVTTMQQILGSECFKNAKVTVVGYGPVGRGFALRIRALGAKVTICDTNPVQSLRAVFDGFEAHNLECVVKKSNMIVSATGVRHTITLQHMQNMQENAILAVIGGIANEIALDEIPDFKPVVGTSQRKIQVPCGPQITLISEGDGTNYTTGGGNPIEIMDFSFAVQVSAVAYLLE
;
A
#
# COMPACT_ATOMS: atom_id res chain seq x y z
N MET A 1 -28.40 40.39 2.11
CA MET A 1 -27.03 39.85 2.28
C MET A 1 -26.79 39.78 3.76
N ILE A 2 -26.64 38.58 4.32
CA ILE A 2 -26.27 38.42 5.73
C ILE A 2 -24.80 38.85 5.84
N ASP A 3 -24.46 39.62 6.87
CA ASP A 3 -23.08 40.04 7.13
C ASP A 3 -22.18 38.81 7.28
N PHE A 4 -20.99 38.83 6.68
CA PHE A 4 -20.10 37.67 6.68
C PHE A 4 -19.69 37.28 8.11
N SER A 5 -19.49 38.26 8.99
CA SER A 5 -19.24 38.05 10.43
C SER A 5 -20.39 37.32 11.11
N GLU A 6 -21.62 37.71 10.80
CA GLU A 6 -22.84 37.13 11.35
C GLU A 6 -23.10 35.72 10.80
N TRP A 7 -22.81 35.49 9.50
CA TRP A 7 -22.86 34.16 8.89
C TRP A 7 -21.80 33.22 9.48
N VAL A 8 -20.57 33.70 9.70
CA VAL A 8 -19.50 32.91 10.36
C VAL A 8 -19.89 32.57 11.80
N ALA A 9 -20.46 33.50 12.56
CA ALA A 9 -20.91 33.25 13.93
C ALA A 9 -22.06 32.22 13.98
N ILE A 10 -23.06 32.37 13.11
CA ILE A 10 -24.20 31.45 13.03
C ILE A 10 -23.76 30.07 12.55
N THR A 11 -22.89 30.01 11.54
CA THR A 11 -22.38 28.75 10.99
C THR A 11 -21.48 28.06 12.00
N SER A 12 -20.55 28.78 12.64
CA SER A 12 -19.71 28.26 13.71
C SER A 12 -20.54 27.73 14.88
N GLN A 13 -21.58 28.43 15.34
CA GLN A 13 -22.48 27.94 16.39
C GLN A 13 -23.28 26.69 15.96
N ARG A 14 -23.69 26.60 14.68
CA ARG A 14 -24.44 25.43 14.15
C ARG A 14 -23.56 24.21 13.87
N THR A 15 -22.30 24.41 13.49
CA THR A 15 -21.38 23.32 13.13
C THR A 15 -20.37 22.99 14.23
N ASN A 16 -20.22 23.85 15.24
CA ASN A 16 -19.64 23.45 16.51
C ASN A 16 -20.58 22.44 17.16
N GLN A 17 -20.40 21.16 16.84
CA GLN A 17 -20.90 20.11 17.72
C GLN A 17 -20.06 20.20 18.99
N SER A 18 -20.62 20.84 20.02
CA SER A 18 -20.08 20.66 21.35
C SER A 18 -20.21 19.18 21.69
N LEU A 19 -19.12 18.54 22.13
CA LEU A 19 -19.17 17.23 22.77
C LEU A 19 -19.98 17.28 24.09
N ALA A 20 -20.33 18.49 24.56
CA ALA A 20 -21.29 18.71 25.62
C ALA A 20 -22.72 18.34 25.14
N GLY A 21 -23.13 17.11 25.42
CA GLY A 21 -24.48 16.61 25.18
C GLY A 21 -24.53 15.12 24.82
N ALA A 22 -23.39 14.53 24.47
CA ALA A 22 -23.31 13.10 24.17
C ALA A 22 -23.74 12.27 25.39
N ARG A 23 -24.67 11.34 25.19
CA ARG A 23 -25.13 10.43 26.23
C ARG A 23 -24.26 9.20 26.29
N VAL A 24 -23.59 8.97 27.41
CA VAL A 24 -22.71 7.81 27.58
C VAL A 24 -23.38 6.81 28.49
N PHE A 25 -23.55 5.57 28.01
CA PHE A 25 -24.08 4.49 28.83
C PHE A 25 -23.01 4.04 29.83
N ILE A 26 -23.36 4.06 31.11
CA ILE A 26 -22.44 3.76 32.23
C ILE A 26 -22.77 2.45 32.97
N GLY A 27 -23.76 1.69 32.48
CA GLY A 27 -24.20 0.44 33.12
C GLY A 27 -25.12 0.68 34.34
N ASP A 28 -25.77 -0.39 34.80
CA ASP A 28 -26.74 -0.35 35.92
C ASP A 28 -26.11 -0.46 37.31
N ASN A 29 -24.79 -0.33 37.44
CA ASN A 29 -24.11 -0.59 38.71
C ASN A 29 -24.09 0.64 39.65
N ASN A 30 -25.09 0.66 40.55
CA ASN A 30 -25.08 1.23 41.91
C ASN A 30 -24.69 2.71 42.11
N ILE A 31 -25.59 3.64 41.77
CA ILE A 31 -25.58 5.00 42.37
C ILE A 31 -26.55 5.12 43.57
N GLN A 32 -27.21 4.04 43.99
CA GLN A 32 -28.13 4.06 45.15
C GLN A 32 -27.93 2.90 46.13
N ASN A 33 -26.72 2.73 46.66
CA ASN A 33 -26.52 1.92 47.86
C ASN A 33 -25.60 2.65 48.84
N GLU A 34 -26.20 3.33 49.83
CA GLU A 34 -25.51 4.00 50.95
C GLU A 34 -24.71 3.05 51.88
N ASN A 35 -24.53 1.76 51.54
CA ASN A 35 -23.92 0.77 52.43
C ASN A 35 -22.77 -0.06 51.84
N ALA A 36 -22.16 0.31 50.71
CA ALA A 36 -21.01 -0.41 50.16
C ALA A 36 -19.69 0.37 50.32
N LYS A 37 -19.14 0.37 51.55
CA LYS A 37 -17.72 0.68 51.78
C LYS A 37 -16.88 -0.55 51.43
N ASN A 38 -16.37 -0.62 50.19
CA ASN A 38 -15.07 -1.21 49.79
C ASN A 38 -15.07 -1.64 48.31
N SER A 39 -14.42 -0.86 47.45
CA SER A 39 -13.45 -1.30 46.43
C SER A 39 -13.07 -0.13 45.52
N ASP A 40 -11.79 -0.04 45.14
CA ASP A 40 -11.21 1.07 44.37
C ASP A 40 -11.88 1.35 43.00
N GLN A 41 -12.69 0.42 42.48
CA GLN A 41 -13.40 0.55 41.20
C GLN A 41 -14.53 1.60 41.20
N ASN A 42 -15.18 1.85 42.33
CA ASN A 42 -16.21 2.91 42.40
C ASN A 42 -15.60 4.32 42.29
N SER A 43 -14.33 4.48 42.68
CA SER A 43 -13.68 5.79 42.70
C SER A 43 -13.32 6.31 41.30
N ASP A 44 -13.01 5.42 40.36
CA ASP A 44 -12.61 5.82 39.01
C ASP A 44 -13.83 6.09 38.11
N VAL A 45 -14.94 5.40 38.34
CA VAL A 45 -16.22 5.71 37.70
C VAL A 45 -16.73 7.07 38.18
N GLU A 46 -16.69 7.37 39.48
CA GLU A 46 -17.09 8.69 40.00
C GLU A 46 -16.20 9.83 39.48
N LYS A 47 -14.87 9.63 39.41
CA LYS A 47 -13.95 10.61 38.82
C LYS A 47 -14.19 10.81 37.33
N PHE A 48 -14.45 9.73 36.58
CA PHE A 48 -14.82 9.79 35.18
C PHE A 48 -16.14 10.55 35.01
N LEU A 49 -17.16 10.28 35.85
CA LEU A 49 -18.45 10.97 35.80
C LEU A 49 -18.33 12.47 36.10
N GLN A 50 -17.53 12.86 37.11
CA GLN A 50 -17.26 14.26 37.41
C GLN A 50 -16.54 14.96 36.26
N SER A 51 -15.55 14.30 35.66
CA SER A 51 -14.80 14.83 34.52
C SER A 51 -15.68 14.93 33.27
N ALA A 52 -16.46 13.89 33.00
CA ALA A 52 -17.41 13.80 31.89
C ALA A 52 -18.48 14.89 31.97
N GLN A 53 -19.03 15.16 33.17
CA GLN A 53 -19.96 16.28 33.39
C GLN A 53 -19.29 17.64 33.12
N SER A 54 -18.02 17.81 33.51
CA SER A 54 -17.27 19.04 33.22
C SER A 54 -16.99 19.23 31.72
N TRP A 55 -16.96 18.13 30.96
CA TRP A 55 -16.88 18.11 29.49
C TRP A 55 -18.25 18.18 28.81
N GLY A 56 -19.33 18.24 29.61
CA GLY A 56 -20.72 18.31 29.19
C GLY A 56 -21.33 16.99 28.69
N ILE A 57 -20.68 15.85 28.94
CA ILE A 57 -21.21 14.51 28.63
C ILE A 57 -22.32 14.16 29.63
N ILE A 58 -23.40 13.56 29.14
CA ILE A 58 -24.57 13.17 29.94
C ILE A 58 -24.51 11.66 30.23
N PRO A 59 -24.14 11.21 31.44
CA PRO A 59 -24.21 9.79 31.76
C PRO A 59 -25.66 9.30 31.75
N THR A 60 -25.92 8.14 31.16
CA THR A 60 -27.23 7.49 31.16
C THR A 60 -27.14 6.02 31.55
N THR A 61 -28.13 5.55 32.30
CA THR A 61 -28.34 4.12 32.58
C THR A 61 -29.26 3.47 31.54
N CYS A 62 -29.73 4.22 30.54
CA CYS A 62 -30.62 3.70 29.52
C CYS A 62 -29.87 3.56 28.19
N LYS A 63 -29.45 2.33 27.89
CA LYS A 63 -28.60 2.02 26.73
C LYS A 63 -29.17 2.48 25.39
N GLN A 64 -30.49 2.45 25.21
CA GLN A 64 -31.15 2.87 23.97
C GLN A 64 -31.08 4.39 23.72
N TYR A 65 -30.78 5.18 24.75
CA TYR A 65 -30.65 6.63 24.66
C TYR A 65 -29.20 7.08 24.71
N ALA A 66 -28.24 6.14 24.71
CA ALA A 66 -26.83 6.44 24.71
C ALA A 66 -26.29 6.52 23.28
N ASP A 67 -25.44 7.51 23.05
CA ASP A 67 -24.66 7.66 21.82
C ASP A 67 -23.44 6.74 21.83
N PHE A 68 -22.88 6.43 23.03
CA PHE A 68 -21.72 5.56 23.21
C PHE A 68 -21.84 4.70 24.48
N ASP A 69 -21.19 3.53 24.50
CA ASP A 69 -21.21 2.58 25.63
C ASP A 69 -19.84 2.55 26.34
N ALA A 70 -19.72 3.25 27.47
CA ALA A 70 -18.46 3.30 28.24
C ALA A 70 -18.19 2.05 29.07
N THR A 71 -19.14 1.10 29.14
CA THR A 71 -18.91 -0.19 29.80
C THR A 71 -18.10 -1.15 28.91
N LYS A 72 -17.93 -0.82 27.63
CA LYS A 72 -17.03 -1.56 26.74
C LYS A 72 -15.61 -1.01 26.91
N SER A 73 -14.73 -1.79 27.53
CA SER A 73 -13.31 -1.43 27.57
C SER A 73 -12.69 -1.56 26.18
N TYR A 74 -11.77 -0.64 25.86
CA TYR A 74 -10.91 -0.73 24.67
C TYR A 74 -10.03 -1.99 24.67
N GLU A 75 -9.86 -2.64 25.82
CA GLU A 75 -9.05 -3.87 25.98
C GLU A 75 -9.59 -5.04 25.15
N ASN A 76 -10.85 -5.01 24.72
CA ASN A 76 -11.42 -6.05 23.85
C ASN A 76 -11.24 -5.81 22.35
N ILE A 77 -10.73 -4.64 21.92
CA ILE A 77 -10.44 -4.41 20.50
C ILE A 77 -9.21 -5.20 20.07
N GLU A 78 -8.18 -5.27 20.92
CA GLU A 78 -6.95 -6.04 20.63
C GLU A 78 -7.26 -7.54 20.38
N ASN A 79 -8.23 -8.12 21.09
CA ASN A 79 -8.66 -9.51 20.89
C ASN A 79 -9.53 -9.74 19.63
N THR A 80 -9.93 -8.69 18.93
CA THR A 80 -10.64 -8.77 17.63
C THR A 80 -9.76 -8.45 16.43
N MET A 81 -8.57 -7.87 16.65
CA MET A 81 -7.64 -7.54 15.59
C MET A 81 -6.74 -8.72 15.29
N VAL A 82 -6.88 -9.27 14.09
CA VAL A 82 -6.03 -10.35 13.61
C VAL A 82 -4.62 -9.79 13.39
N ASN A 83 -3.63 -10.30 14.14
CA ASN A 83 -2.22 -10.01 13.89
C ASN A 83 -1.74 -10.84 12.69
N ALA A 84 -1.98 -10.33 11.48
CA ALA A 84 -1.67 -11.00 10.21
C ALA A 84 -0.23 -11.52 10.08
N PRO A 85 0.82 -10.81 10.57
CA PRO A 85 2.18 -11.34 10.63
C PRO A 85 2.35 -12.68 11.35
N ASN A 86 1.50 -12.97 12.35
CA ASN A 86 1.62 -14.20 13.17
C ASN A 86 0.82 -15.38 12.63
N LEU A 87 0.03 -15.18 11.56
CA LEU A 87 -0.77 -16.26 10.97
C LEU A 87 0.11 -17.30 10.26
N SER A 88 -0.40 -18.52 10.13
CA SER A 88 0.17 -19.46 9.15
C SER A 88 -0.11 -18.96 7.73
N GLY A 89 0.64 -19.44 6.72
CA GLY A 89 0.38 -19.11 5.32
C GLY A 89 -1.07 -19.44 4.92
N LYS A 90 -1.57 -20.60 5.34
CA LYS A 90 -2.97 -21.00 5.13
C LYS A 90 -3.96 -20.01 5.77
N ASP A 91 -3.80 -19.70 7.04
CA ASP A 91 -4.77 -18.85 7.76
C ASP A 91 -4.73 -17.40 7.24
N ALA A 92 -3.57 -16.92 6.82
CA ALA A 92 -3.44 -15.60 6.19
C ALA A 92 -4.16 -15.55 4.84
N ILE A 93 -3.99 -16.56 3.99
CA ILE A 93 -4.70 -16.64 2.70
C ILE A 93 -6.20 -16.78 2.93
N ASP A 94 -6.63 -17.65 3.84
CA ASP A 94 -8.05 -17.85 4.16
C ASP A 94 -8.70 -16.59 4.75
N TYR A 95 -7.94 -15.81 5.52
CA TYR A 95 -8.38 -14.51 6.00
C TYR A 95 -8.56 -13.52 4.83
N ALA A 96 -7.56 -13.38 3.96
CA ALA A 96 -7.67 -12.54 2.77
C ALA A 96 -8.87 -12.94 1.89
N GLN A 97 -9.05 -14.25 1.68
CA GLN A 97 -10.10 -14.83 0.85
C GLN A 97 -11.53 -14.49 1.32
N LYS A 98 -11.73 -14.25 2.63
CA LYS A 98 -13.03 -13.83 3.20
C LYS A 98 -13.36 -12.36 2.91
N HIS A 99 -12.33 -11.55 2.71
CA HIS A 99 -12.42 -10.10 2.50
C HIS A 99 -12.30 -9.70 1.02
N MET A 100 -12.01 -10.65 0.13
CA MET A 100 -11.91 -10.45 -1.32
C MET A 100 -13.12 -11.05 -2.05
N GLN A 101 -14.26 -10.34 -2.03
CA GLN A 101 -15.53 -10.83 -2.58
C GLN A 101 -15.79 -10.34 -4.01
N VAL A 102 -15.22 -9.21 -4.39
CA VAL A 102 -15.46 -8.54 -5.67
C VAL A 102 -14.88 -9.37 -6.82
N MET A 103 -13.60 -9.73 -6.73
CA MET A 103 -12.93 -10.53 -7.75
C MET A 103 -13.60 -11.90 -7.92
N ARG A 104 -13.93 -12.60 -6.83
CA ARG A 104 -14.64 -13.89 -6.91
C ARG A 104 -16.00 -13.74 -7.57
N THR A 105 -16.79 -12.74 -7.17
CA THR A 105 -18.12 -12.52 -7.74
C THR A 105 -18.04 -12.20 -9.22
N LEU A 106 -17.07 -11.37 -9.63
CA LEU A 106 -16.82 -11.07 -11.03
C LEU A 106 -16.47 -12.34 -11.82
N LEU A 107 -15.53 -13.14 -11.32
CA LEU A 107 -15.06 -14.34 -12.01
C LEU A 107 -16.18 -15.37 -12.20
N ASN A 108 -17.01 -15.58 -11.16
CA ASN A 108 -18.22 -16.41 -11.26
C ASN A 108 -19.18 -15.90 -12.35
N ASN A 109 -19.48 -14.60 -12.34
CA ASN A 109 -20.41 -13.99 -13.31
C ASN A 109 -19.87 -14.09 -14.75
N LEU A 110 -18.56 -13.93 -14.93
CA LEU A 110 -17.91 -14.07 -16.24
C LEU A 110 -17.98 -15.52 -16.73
N GLN A 111 -17.75 -16.50 -15.86
CA GLN A 111 -17.89 -17.91 -16.21
C GLN A 111 -19.34 -18.27 -16.56
N GLU A 112 -20.32 -17.78 -15.80
CA GLU A 112 -21.74 -17.94 -16.12
C GLU A 112 -22.11 -17.28 -17.47
N SER A 113 -21.41 -16.22 -17.83
CA SER A 113 -21.57 -15.50 -19.12
C SER A 113 -20.80 -16.15 -20.28
N GLY A 114 -20.05 -17.23 -20.03
CA GLY A 114 -19.39 -18.03 -21.06
C GLY A 114 -17.85 -17.98 -21.07
N LEU A 115 -17.20 -17.26 -20.14
CA LEU A 115 -15.74 -17.33 -19.99
C LEU A 115 -15.33 -18.75 -19.62
N ASN A 116 -14.41 -19.33 -20.40
CA ASN A 116 -13.84 -20.65 -20.14
C ASN A 116 -12.34 -20.54 -19.92
N LEU A 117 -11.89 -20.79 -18.69
CA LEU A 117 -10.47 -20.81 -18.35
C LEU A 117 -9.83 -22.20 -18.41
N GLU A 118 -10.60 -23.25 -18.76
CA GLU A 118 -10.09 -24.62 -18.82
C GLU A 118 -8.88 -24.73 -19.76
N GLY A 119 -7.73 -25.07 -19.17
CA GLY A 119 -6.47 -25.23 -19.91
C GLY A 119 -5.76 -23.93 -20.27
N VAL A 120 -6.30 -22.75 -19.92
CA VAL A 120 -5.62 -21.46 -20.11
C VAL A 120 -4.45 -21.39 -19.13
N ARG A 121 -3.24 -21.15 -19.64
CA ARG A 121 -2.00 -21.10 -18.84
C ARG A 121 -1.66 -19.66 -18.47
N ILE A 122 -1.70 -19.34 -17.18
CA ILE A 122 -1.52 -17.98 -16.67
C ILE A 122 -0.31 -17.93 -15.76
N ALA A 123 0.73 -17.19 -16.17
CA ALA A 123 1.85 -16.86 -15.30
C ALA A 123 1.56 -15.54 -14.57
N VAL A 124 1.76 -15.53 -13.25
CA VAL A 124 1.58 -14.36 -12.40
C VAL A 124 2.94 -13.92 -11.89
N CYS A 125 3.32 -12.67 -12.13
CA CYS A 125 4.49 -12.02 -11.58
C CYS A 125 4.04 -10.77 -10.83
N LEU A 126 3.75 -10.94 -9.54
CA LEU A 126 3.29 -9.90 -8.62
C LEU A 126 3.98 -10.13 -7.27
N VAL A 127 3.95 -9.13 -6.38
CA VAL A 127 4.31 -9.32 -4.96
C VAL A 127 3.58 -10.55 -4.40
N LEU A 128 4.31 -11.52 -3.85
CA LEU A 128 3.74 -12.79 -3.42
C LEU A 128 3.30 -12.73 -1.96
N GLU A 129 2.02 -12.38 -1.78
CA GLU A 129 1.39 -12.18 -0.48
C GLU A 129 0.03 -12.90 -0.41
N PRO A 130 -0.66 -12.93 0.76
CA PRO A 130 -1.91 -13.67 0.90
C PRO A 130 -2.98 -13.31 -0.13
N LYS A 131 -3.00 -12.05 -0.59
CA LYS A 131 -3.96 -11.53 -1.56
C LYS A 131 -3.69 -12.10 -2.96
N THR A 132 -2.42 -12.13 -3.37
CA THR A 132 -1.97 -12.75 -4.64
C THR A 132 -2.26 -14.25 -4.66
N ALA A 133 -2.11 -14.93 -3.53
CA ALA A 133 -2.51 -16.32 -3.39
C ALA A 133 -4.02 -16.54 -3.59
N VAL A 134 -4.87 -15.59 -3.18
CA VAL A 134 -6.32 -15.66 -3.47
C VAL A 134 -6.57 -15.55 -4.98
N LEU A 135 -5.90 -14.62 -5.68
CA LEU A 135 -6.00 -14.54 -7.16
C LEU A 135 -5.63 -15.87 -7.82
N LEU A 136 -4.50 -16.46 -7.45
CA LEU A 136 -4.04 -17.75 -7.97
C LEU A 136 -5.04 -18.87 -7.69
N ARG A 137 -5.55 -18.98 -6.45
CA ARG A 137 -6.55 -19.98 -6.06
C ARG A 137 -7.85 -19.85 -6.85
N GLU A 138 -8.35 -18.63 -7.02
CA GLU A 138 -9.62 -18.39 -7.72
C GLU A 138 -9.46 -18.70 -9.22
N LEU A 139 -8.39 -18.25 -9.88
CA LEU A 139 -8.10 -18.62 -11.28
C LEU A 139 -7.98 -20.13 -11.45
N HIS A 140 -7.24 -20.80 -10.55
CA HIS A 140 -7.09 -22.25 -10.59
C HIS A 140 -8.42 -23.00 -10.39
N ALA A 141 -9.24 -22.54 -9.44
CA ALA A 141 -10.56 -23.12 -9.18
C ALA A 141 -11.52 -22.99 -10.37
N HIS A 142 -11.29 -22.03 -11.27
CA HIS A 142 -12.07 -21.82 -12.48
C HIS A 142 -11.48 -22.52 -13.73
N GLY A 143 -10.47 -23.38 -13.56
CA GLY A 143 -9.93 -24.25 -14.62
C GLY A 143 -8.60 -23.78 -15.22
N ALA A 144 -8.08 -22.63 -14.82
CA ALA A 144 -6.79 -22.14 -15.30
C ALA A 144 -5.62 -22.98 -14.75
N ILE A 145 -4.59 -23.16 -15.57
CA ILE A 145 -3.28 -23.67 -15.15
C ILE A 145 -2.46 -22.46 -14.73
N VAL A 146 -2.23 -22.30 -13.43
CA VAL A 146 -1.56 -21.10 -12.89
C VAL A 146 -0.17 -21.41 -12.34
N GLY A 147 0.71 -20.43 -12.45
CA GLY A 147 2.01 -20.46 -11.79
C GLY A 147 2.48 -19.06 -11.46
N VAL A 148 3.32 -18.93 -10.45
CA VAL A 148 3.75 -17.64 -9.92
C VAL A 148 5.26 -17.55 -9.79
N PHE A 149 5.82 -16.40 -10.19
CA PHE A 149 7.20 -16.00 -9.94
C PHE A 149 7.19 -14.72 -9.11
N CYS A 150 8.11 -14.63 -8.16
CA CYS A 150 8.29 -13.42 -7.36
C CYS A 150 9.73 -13.32 -6.87
N GLY A 151 10.27 -12.10 -6.86
CA GLY A 151 11.60 -11.82 -6.32
C GLY A 151 11.69 -12.02 -4.79
N PRO A 152 12.91 -12.14 -4.24
CA PRO A 152 13.12 -12.45 -2.83
C PRO A 152 12.59 -11.36 -1.88
N ASP A 153 12.71 -10.09 -2.24
CA ASP A 153 12.29 -8.94 -1.41
C ASP A 153 10.77 -8.75 -1.35
N GLU A 154 10.04 -9.37 -2.28
CA GLU A 154 8.60 -9.24 -2.44
C GLU A 154 7.85 -10.54 -2.10
N THR A 155 8.56 -11.54 -1.56
CA THR A 155 8.00 -12.86 -1.25
C THR A 155 7.64 -13.01 0.23
N ASP A 156 6.38 -13.32 0.53
CA ASP A 156 6.00 -13.96 1.79
C ASP A 156 6.23 -15.48 1.67
N GLN A 157 7.30 -15.96 2.31
CA GLN A 157 7.69 -17.37 2.23
C GLN A 157 6.59 -18.31 2.73
N ARG A 158 5.80 -17.90 3.73
CA ARG A 158 4.71 -18.72 4.27
C ARG A 158 3.63 -18.96 3.22
N VAL A 159 3.36 -17.95 2.39
CA VAL A 159 2.39 -18.01 1.29
C VAL A 159 2.93 -18.87 0.16
N ALA A 160 4.20 -18.66 -0.23
CA ALA A 160 4.86 -19.47 -1.25
C ALA A 160 4.84 -20.97 -0.89
N ASP A 161 5.18 -21.31 0.35
CA ASP A 161 5.19 -22.69 0.82
C ASP A 161 3.77 -23.30 0.88
N GLN A 162 2.76 -22.49 1.21
CA GLN A 162 1.38 -22.95 1.25
C GLN A 162 0.84 -23.23 -0.16
N LEU A 163 1.10 -22.37 -1.13
CA LEU A 163 0.70 -22.57 -2.54
C LEU A 163 1.38 -23.81 -3.14
N LYS A 164 2.66 -24.07 -2.82
CA LYS A 164 3.36 -25.30 -3.24
C LYS A 164 2.68 -26.56 -2.69
N LYS A 165 2.22 -26.54 -1.44
CA LYS A 165 1.47 -27.66 -0.83
C LYS A 165 0.12 -27.89 -1.51
N GLU A 166 -0.47 -26.84 -2.07
CA GLU A 166 -1.74 -26.89 -2.82
C GLU A 166 -1.53 -27.34 -4.28
N GLY A 167 -0.29 -27.59 -4.71
CA GLY A 167 0.02 -28.06 -6.06
C GLY A 167 0.12 -26.96 -7.10
N ILE A 168 0.10 -25.69 -6.69
CA ILE A 168 0.33 -24.55 -7.59
C ILE A 168 1.82 -24.46 -7.89
N LEU A 169 2.16 -24.13 -9.14
CA LEU A 169 3.55 -23.94 -9.55
C LEU A 169 4.09 -22.62 -8.98
N VAL A 170 5.17 -22.69 -8.21
CA VAL A 170 5.73 -21.52 -7.50
C VAL A 170 7.25 -21.47 -7.69
N GLN A 171 7.73 -20.43 -8.36
CA GLN A 171 9.13 -20.04 -8.45
C GLN A 171 9.37 -18.76 -7.63
N ALA A 172 9.41 -18.92 -6.31
CA ALA A 172 9.68 -17.83 -5.38
C ALA A 172 10.40 -18.36 -4.12
N ASN A 173 11.39 -17.61 -3.65
CA ASN A 173 12.11 -17.86 -2.40
C ASN A 173 12.79 -16.56 -1.91
N ARG A 174 12.63 -16.23 -0.63
CA ARG A 174 13.25 -15.05 0.01
C ARG A 174 14.78 -15.11 0.10
N ASP A 175 15.35 -16.31 0.04
CA ASP A 175 16.78 -16.53 0.23
C ASP A 175 17.55 -16.61 -1.10
N TRP A 176 16.90 -16.33 -2.24
CA TRP A 176 17.53 -16.42 -3.55
C TRP A 176 18.56 -15.32 -3.80
N THR A 177 19.69 -15.71 -4.41
CA THR A 177 20.61 -14.74 -5.04
C THR A 177 19.99 -14.16 -6.31
N PRO A 178 20.56 -13.07 -6.86
CA PRO A 178 20.11 -12.53 -8.15
C PRO A 178 20.15 -13.57 -9.28
N GLU A 179 21.18 -14.42 -9.32
CA GLU A 179 21.31 -15.49 -10.33
C GLU A 179 20.21 -16.54 -10.16
N GLN A 180 19.94 -16.98 -8.93
CA GLN A 180 18.87 -17.93 -8.64
C GLN A 180 17.49 -17.36 -8.94
N THR A 181 17.30 -16.06 -8.70
CA THR A 181 16.06 -15.34 -9.03
C THR A 181 15.84 -15.32 -10.53
N HIS A 182 16.88 -15.02 -11.31
CA HIS A 182 16.84 -15.07 -12.78
C HIS A 182 16.52 -16.47 -13.29
N GLU A 183 17.21 -17.49 -12.78
CA GLU A 183 16.96 -18.90 -13.13
C GLU A 183 15.53 -19.32 -12.77
N GLY A 184 15.00 -18.89 -11.62
CA GLY A 184 13.63 -19.14 -11.20
C GLY A 184 12.59 -18.54 -12.14
N ALA A 185 12.81 -17.31 -12.61
CA ALA A 185 11.94 -16.65 -13.58
C ALA A 185 11.89 -17.43 -14.91
N LEU A 186 13.06 -17.80 -15.43
CA LEU A 186 13.18 -18.59 -16.66
C LEU A 186 12.54 -19.97 -16.50
N LYS A 187 12.73 -20.61 -15.34
CA LYS A 187 12.14 -21.90 -15.03
C LYS A 187 10.61 -21.85 -15.02
N LEU A 188 10.00 -20.79 -14.46
CA LEU A 188 8.55 -20.64 -14.52
C LEU A 188 8.07 -20.58 -15.97
N LEU A 189 8.70 -19.73 -16.79
CA LEU A 189 8.37 -19.61 -18.22
C LEU A 189 8.43 -20.97 -18.92
N ASP A 190 9.51 -21.72 -18.68
CA ASP A 190 9.76 -23.01 -19.33
C ASP A 190 8.76 -24.10 -18.89
N GLU A 191 8.36 -24.10 -17.61
CA GLU A 191 7.43 -25.09 -17.05
C GLU A 191 5.97 -24.78 -17.39
N ILE A 192 5.55 -23.52 -17.30
CA ILE A 192 4.15 -23.14 -17.53
C ILE A 192 3.85 -22.87 -19.00
N GLN A 193 4.82 -22.32 -19.75
CA GLN A 193 4.64 -21.82 -21.12
C GLN A 193 3.37 -20.97 -21.26
N PRO A 194 3.31 -19.78 -20.64
CA PRO A 194 2.05 -19.07 -20.43
C PRO A 194 1.40 -18.65 -21.74
N ASP A 195 0.07 -18.66 -21.76
CA ASP A 195 -0.75 -17.98 -22.76
C ASP A 195 -0.95 -16.52 -22.38
N ILE A 196 -1.11 -16.24 -21.08
CA ILE A 196 -1.28 -14.89 -20.53
C ILE A 196 -0.28 -14.67 -19.39
N ILE A 197 0.29 -13.48 -19.32
CA ILE A 197 1.08 -13.02 -18.18
C ILE A 197 0.32 -11.92 -17.44
N ILE A 198 0.14 -12.07 -16.13
CA ILE A 198 -0.22 -10.98 -15.22
C ILE A 198 1.09 -10.45 -14.64
N ASP A 199 1.46 -9.20 -14.95
CA ASP A 199 2.79 -8.65 -14.66
C ASP A 199 2.71 -7.38 -13.80
N ASP A 200 3.75 -7.20 -12.98
CA ASP A 200 4.02 -6.04 -12.14
C ASP A 200 5.39 -5.47 -12.53
N GLY A 201 5.39 -4.34 -13.23
CA GLY A 201 6.61 -3.64 -13.62
C GLY A 201 7.20 -4.06 -14.96
N ALA A 202 6.47 -4.84 -15.76
CA ALA A 202 6.83 -5.36 -17.08
C ALA A 202 8.09 -6.23 -17.12
N SER A 203 8.66 -6.59 -15.96
CA SER A 203 9.98 -7.22 -15.90
C SER A 203 9.94 -8.64 -16.45
N PHE A 204 8.88 -9.40 -16.14
CA PHE A 204 8.77 -10.80 -16.47
C PHE A 204 8.39 -11.03 -17.94
N ALA A 205 7.42 -10.27 -18.47
CA ALA A 205 7.09 -10.32 -19.89
C ALA A 205 8.22 -9.83 -20.80
N ARG A 206 8.98 -8.83 -20.36
CA ARG A 206 10.19 -8.39 -21.07
C ARG A 206 11.29 -9.44 -21.04
N LEU A 207 11.51 -10.10 -19.91
CA LEU A 207 12.42 -11.24 -19.80
C LEU A 207 12.01 -12.35 -20.79
N ALA A 208 10.73 -12.70 -20.84
CA ALA A 208 10.21 -13.68 -21.80
C ALA A 208 10.52 -13.26 -23.25
N SER A 209 10.34 -11.98 -23.58
CA SER A 209 10.61 -11.45 -24.93
C SER A 209 12.10 -11.51 -25.31
N LEU A 210 12.99 -11.31 -24.34
CA LEU A 210 14.44 -11.25 -24.55
C LEU A 210 15.09 -12.64 -24.56
N GLU A 211 14.70 -13.50 -23.62
CA GLU A 211 15.41 -14.76 -23.35
C GLU A 211 14.60 -16.01 -23.67
N ARG A 212 13.29 -15.87 -23.92
CA ARG A 212 12.40 -16.94 -24.36
C ARG A 212 11.49 -16.47 -25.50
N PRO A 213 12.04 -15.93 -26.60
CA PRO A 213 11.24 -15.31 -27.68
C PRO A 213 10.19 -16.27 -28.28
N GLN A 214 10.45 -17.58 -28.28
CA GLN A 214 9.50 -18.60 -28.70
C GLN A 214 8.27 -18.73 -27.79
N ILE A 215 8.41 -18.47 -26.48
CA ILE A 215 7.29 -18.42 -25.54
C ILE A 215 6.55 -17.10 -25.73
N ALA A 216 7.28 -15.98 -25.78
CA ALA A 216 6.69 -14.67 -25.97
C ALA A 216 5.88 -14.54 -27.28
N ALA A 217 6.31 -15.24 -28.35
CA ALA A 217 5.60 -15.27 -29.63
C ALA A 217 4.23 -15.97 -29.57
N ASN A 218 3.98 -16.79 -28.55
CA ASN A 218 2.72 -17.51 -28.35
C ASN A 218 1.82 -16.86 -27.29
N LEU A 219 2.22 -15.72 -26.72
CA LEU A 219 1.39 -15.00 -25.75
C LEU A 219 0.13 -14.46 -26.43
N ILE A 220 -1.02 -14.74 -25.82
CA ILE A 220 -2.28 -14.05 -26.09
C ILE A 220 -2.18 -12.60 -25.63
N GLY A 221 -1.54 -12.34 -24.49
CA GLY A 221 -1.24 -10.98 -24.05
C GLY A 221 -0.74 -10.87 -22.62
N VAL A 222 -0.54 -9.63 -22.18
CA VAL A 222 -0.07 -9.27 -20.84
C VAL A 222 -1.04 -8.31 -20.19
N ALA A 223 -1.34 -8.51 -18.90
CA ALA A 223 -2.07 -7.56 -18.07
C ALA A 223 -1.08 -6.88 -17.10
N GLU A 224 -0.82 -5.59 -17.30
CA GLU A 224 0.23 -4.85 -16.57
C GLU A 224 -0.37 -3.89 -15.53
N GLU A 225 0.00 -4.11 -14.26
CA GLU A 225 -0.61 -3.42 -13.12
C GLU A 225 0.00 -2.06 -12.79
N THR A 226 1.22 -1.78 -13.21
CA THR A 226 1.96 -0.60 -12.73
C THR A 226 2.12 0.50 -13.75
N THR A 227 2.26 1.73 -13.24
CA THR A 227 2.56 2.90 -14.08
C THR A 227 3.94 2.76 -14.75
N SER A 228 4.93 2.21 -14.06
CA SER A 228 6.27 1.97 -14.58
C SER A 228 6.28 0.92 -15.69
N GLY A 229 5.61 -0.21 -15.50
CA GLY A 229 5.49 -1.26 -16.50
C GLY A 229 4.73 -0.80 -17.75
N VAL A 230 3.61 -0.08 -17.59
CA VAL A 230 2.88 0.52 -18.74
C VAL A 230 3.80 1.43 -19.55
N ARG A 231 4.58 2.31 -18.90
CA ARG A 231 5.55 3.17 -19.61
C ARG A 231 6.61 2.36 -20.36
N ALA A 232 7.06 1.24 -19.80
CA ALA A 232 8.03 0.36 -20.47
C ALA A 232 7.42 -0.26 -21.74
N PHE A 233 6.17 -0.73 -21.69
CA PHE A 233 5.47 -1.26 -22.86
C PHE A 233 5.15 -0.18 -23.90
N GLU A 234 4.76 1.03 -23.49
CA GLU A 234 4.57 2.17 -24.41
C GLU A 234 5.86 2.51 -25.15
N ALA A 235 7.00 2.46 -24.46
CA ALA A 235 8.32 2.65 -25.08
C ALA A 235 8.64 1.53 -26.08
N MET A 236 8.35 0.27 -25.74
CA MET A 236 8.50 -0.88 -26.66
C MET A 236 7.60 -0.75 -27.89
N GLN A 237 6.34 -0.34 -27.71
CA GLN A 237 5.40 -0.11 -28.80
C GLN A 237 5.91 0.99 -29.74
N LYS A 238 6.35 2.12 -29.19
CA LYS A 238 6.93 3.22 -29.98
C LYS A 238 8.19 2.81 -30.74
N ALA A 239 8.97 1.90 -30.18
CA ALA A 239 10.17 1.34 -30.81
C ALA A 239 9.86 0.22 -31.83
N GLY A 240 8.60 -0.24 -31.95
CA GLY A 240 8.22 -1.33 -32.84
C GLY A 240 8.66 -2.72 -32.36
N HIS A 241 8.84 -2.90 -31.05
CA HIS A 241 9.30 -4.14 -30.42
C HIS A 241 8.24 -4.85 -29.57
N LEU A 242 7.00 -4.34 -29.54
CA LEU A 242 5.89 -4.97 -28.83
C LEU A 242 5.12 -5.88 -29.79
N HIS A 243 5.18 -7.19 -29.56
CA HIS A 243 4.64 -8.21 -30.49
C HIS A 243 3.41 -8.97 -29.95
N TYR A 244 2.93 -8.60 -28.77
CA TYR A 244 1.73 -9.16 -28.15
C TYR A 244 0.89 -8.02 -27.54
N PRO A 245 -0.43 -8.21 -27.39
CA PRO A 245 -1.30 -7.27 -26.70
C PRO A 245 -0.88 -7.02 -25.25
N VAL A 246 -1.02 -5.77 -24.80
CA VAL A 246 -0.84 -5.39 -23.39
C VAL A 246 -2.06 -4.61 -22.94
N ILE A 247 -2.72 -5.07 -21.90
CA ILE A 247 -3.77 -4.33 -21.21
C ILE A 247 -3.14 -3.57 -20.05
N ALA A 248 -3.21 -2.24 -20.12
CA ALA A 248 -2.76 -1.35 -19.06
C ALA A 248 -3.78 -1.33 -17.89
N VAL A 249 -3.80 -2.41 -17.08
CA VAL A 249 -4.65 -2.53 -15.88
C VAL A 249 -4.46 -1.35 -14.95
N ASN A 250 -3.22 -0.84 -14.84
CA ASN A 250 -2.91 0.37 -14.08
C ASN A 250 -3.86 1.55 -14.39
N ASN A 251 -4.23 1.73 -15.65
CA ASN A 251 -5.00 2.89 -16.11
C ASN A 251 -6.50 2.79 -15.81
N SER A 252 -6.96 1.65 -15.28
CA SER A 252 -8.32 1.55 -14.73
C SER A 252 -8.49 2.51 -13.57
N ALA A 253 -9.63 3.21 -13.52
CA ALA A 253 -9.98 4.05 -12.38
C ALA A 253 -10.03 3.25 -11.07
N LEU A 254 -10.48 1.98 -11.12
CA LEU A 254 -10.52 1.09 -9.97
C LEU A 254 -9.13 0.70 -9.46
N LYS A 255 -8.10 0.84 -10.29
CA LYS A 255 -6.71 0.66 -9.88
C LYS A 255 -6.10 2.00 -9.46
N THR A 256 -6.00 2.95 -10.39
CA THR A 256 -5.27 4.20 -10.14
C THR A 256 -5.86 5.03 -9.00
N ASP A 257 -7.18 5.14 -8.90
CA ASP A 257 -7.80 6.00 -7.90
C ASP A 257 -7.91 5.32 -6.52
N PHE A 258 -7.84 3.99 -6.45
CA PHE A 258 -7.98 3.23 -5.20
C PHE A 258 -6.66 2.61 -4.75
N ASP A 259 -6.05 1.74 -5.54
CA ASP A 259 -4.77 1.11 -5.20
C ASP A 259 -3.67 2.15 -5.01
N ASN A 260 -3.32 2.88 -6.07
CA ASN A 260 -2.17 3.78 -6.02
C ASN A 260 -2.41 4.91 -5.01
N ARG A 261 -3.58 5.55 -5.07
CA ARG A 261 -3.89 6.71 -4.24
C ARG A 261 -4.31 6.34 -2.83
N HIS A 262 -5.22 5.39 -2.68
CA HIS A 262 -5.77 5.03 -1.37
C HIS A 262 -5.02 3.88 -0.68
N GLY A 263 -4.53 2.88 -1.42
CA GLY A 263 -3.69 1.80 -0.92
C GLY A 263 -2.28 2.30 -0.62
N THR A 264 -1.43 2.42 -1.65
CA THR A 264 0.00 2.70 -1.50
C THR A 264 0.26 3.97 -0.71
N GLY A 265 -0.45 5.06 -1.05
CA GLY A 265 -0.32 6.32 -0.33
C GLY A 265 -0.66 6.24 1.17
N GLU A 266 -1.51 5.30 1.60
CA GLU A 266 -1.83 5.09 3.03
C GLU A 266 -0.87 4.13 3.70
N THR A 267 -0.58 3.02 3.04
CA THR A 267 0.26 1.97 3.61
C THR A 267 1.69 2.42 3.78
N CYS A 268 2.21 3.27 2.88
CA CYS A 268 3.48 3.93 3.13
C CYS A 268 3.45 4.80 4.40
N VAL A 269 2.37 5.52 4.68
CA VAL A 269 2.25 6.35 5.90
C VAL A 269 2.24 5.46 7.15
N THR A 270 1.41 4.42 7.17
CA THR A 270 1.30 3.53 8.33
C THR A 270 2.57 2.71 8.55
N THR A 271 3.20 2.21 7.49
CA THR A 271 4.51 1.53 7.58
C THR A 271 5.60 2.47 8.09
N MET A 272 5.65 3.72 7.62
CA MET A 272 6.61 4.69 8.17
C MET A 272 6.35 4.99 9.65
N GLN A 273 5.10 5.05 10.10
CA GLN A 273 4.77 5.18 11.53
C GLN A 273 5.18 3.93 12.35
N GLN A 274 5.09 2.73 11.76
CA GLN A 274 5.57 1.50 12.40
C GLN A 274 7.09 1.51 12.57
N ILE A 275 7.83 1.97 11.55
CA ILE A 275 9.30 2.00 11.55
C ILE A 275 9.84 3.13 12.43
N LEU A 276 9.26 4.32 12.32
CA LEU A 276 9.80 5.59 12.86
C LEU A 276 9.06 6.08 14.11
N GLY A 277 7.94 5.45 14.47
CA GLY A 277 7.06 5.86 15.57
C GLY A 277 5.82 6.64 15.10
N SER A 278 4.74 6.58 15.86
CA SER A 278 3.42 7.12 15.50
C SER A 278 3.41 8.63 15.21
N GLU A 279 4.29 9.39 15.88
CA GLU A 279 4.39 10.84 15.76
C GLU A 279 5.42 11.30 14.71
N CYS A 280 5.98 10.41 13.88
CA CYS A 280 7.10 10.73 12.98
C CYS A 280 6.82 11.87 11.99
N PHE A 281 5.55 12.14 11.67
CA PHE A 281 5.13 13.22 10.77
C PHE A 281 4.85 14.55 11.46
N LYS A 282 4.73 14.59 12.79
CA LYS A 282 4.33 15.78 13.53
C LYS A 282 5.38 16.89 13.40
N ASN A 283 4.98 18.02 12.83
CA ASN A 283 5.86 19.16 12.51
C ASN A 283 7.03 18.83 11.58
N ALA A 284 7.07 17.63 11.00
CA ALA A 284 8.13 17.23 10.08
C ALA A 284 8.03 18.05 8.79
N LYS A 285 9.18 18.50 8.26
CA LYS A 285 9.26 19.09 6.92
C LYS A 285 9.50 17.98 5.91
N VAL A 286 8.45 17.58 5.22
CA VAL A 286 8.47 16.42 4.32
C VAL A 286 8.42 16.91 2.88
N THR A 287 9.43 16.57 2.09
CA THR A 287 9.39 16.77 0.63
C THR A 287 8.92 15.50 -0.06
N VAL A 288 7.87 15.60 -0.85
CA VAL A 288 7.35 14.51 -1.69
C VAL A 288 7.74 14.80 -3.14
N VAL A 289 8.57 13.94 -3.72
CA VAL A 289 9.00 14.04 -5.11
C VAL A 289 8.10 13.15 -5.97
N GLY A 290 7.29 13.76 -6.82
CA GLY A 290 6.22 13.11 -7.59
C GLY A 290 4.85 13.32 -6.96
N TYR A 291 3.95 13.98 -7.68
CA TYR A 291 2.57 14.26 -7.28
C TYR A 291 1.54 13.55 -8.18
N GLY A 292 1.90 12.33 -8.60
CA GLY A 292 0.96 11.37 -9.15
C GLY A 292 0.00 10.82 -8.08
N PRO A 293 -0.82 9.80 -8.42
CA PRO A 293 -1.81 9.22 -7.52
C PRO A 293 -1.23 8.82 -6.15
N VAL A 294 -0.08 8.13 -6.14
CA VAL A 294 0.60 7.70 -4.91
C VAL A 294 1.07 8.88 -4.07
N GLY A 295 1.89 9.76 -4.65
CA GLY A 295 2.44 10.92 -3.94
C GLY A 295 1.35 11.86 -3.43
N ARG A 296 0.25 12.04 -4.19
CA ARG A 296 -0.92 12.79 -3.76
C ARG A 296 -1.63 12.13 -2.57
N GLY A 297 -1.85 10.82 -2.63
CA GLY A 297 -2.42 10.04 -1.55
C GLY A 297 -1.62 10.13 -0.25
N PHE A 298 -0.28 10.06 -0.37
CA PHE A 298 0.63 10.20 0.75
C PHE A 298 0.63 11.61 1.34
N ALA A 299 0.82 12.64 0.49
CA ALA A 299 0.92 14.04 0.89
C ALA A 299 -0.32 14.54 1.67
N LEU A 300 -1.51 14.17 1.22
CA LEU A 300 -2.77 14.55 1.87
C LEU A 300 -2.86 13.99 3.30
N ARG A 301 -2.43 12.74 3.50
CA ARG A 301 -2.49 12.05 4.80
C ARG A 301 -1.46 12.61 5.77
N ILE A 302 -0.20 12.74 5.36
CA ILE A 302 0.83 13.25 6.27
C ILE A 302 0.60 14.71 6.66
N ARG A 303 -0.04 15.52 5.79
CA ARG A 303 -0.48 16.88 6.15
C ARG A 303 -1.53 16.84 7.25
N ALA A 304 -2.50 15.92 7.19
CA ALA A 304 -3.49 15.73 8.25
C ALA A 304 -2.83 15.27 9.57
N LEU A 305 -1.71 14.54 9.49
CA LEU A 305 -0.88 14.14 10.63
C LEU A 305 0.08 15.24 11.13
N GLY A 306 -0.02 16.46 10.59
CA GLY A 306 0.75 17.62 11.06
C GLY A 306 2.10 17.85 10.37
N ALA A 307 2.37 17.16 9.26
CA ALA A 307 3.56 17.43 8.44
C ALA A 307 3.41 18.74 7.65
N LYS A 308 4.53 19.44 7.47
CA LYS A 308 4.68 20.54 6.51
C LYS A 308 5.19 19.96 5.21
N VAL A 309 4.29 19.82 4.24
CA VAL A 309 4.56 19.10 3.00
C VAL A 309 4.89 20.06 1.87
N THR A 310 6.00 19.79 1.20
CA THR A 310 6.40 20.46 -0.03
C THR A 310 6.45 19.46 -1.17
N ILE A 311 5.84 19.81 -2.30
CA ILE A 311 5.78 18.95 -3.49
C ILE A 311 6.86 19.36 -4.49
N CYS A 312 7.56 18.38 -5.05
CA CYS A 312 8.47 18.55 -6.17
C CYS A 312 7.99 17.66 -7.31
N ASP A 313 7.74 18.22 -8.50
CA ASP A 313 7.36 17.45 -9.67
C ASP A 313 7.93 18.11 -10.92
N THR A 314 8.37 17.31 -11.90
CA THR A 314 8.88 17.81 -13.18
C THR A 314 7.75 18.19 -14.13
N ASN A 315 6.53 17.67 -13.91
CA ASN A 315 5.34 18.04 -14.66
C ASN A 315 4.67 19.27 -14.01
N PRO A 316 4.65 20.43 -14.70
CA PRO A 316 4.09 21.66 -14.16
C PRO A 316 2.58 21.56 -13.87
N VAL A 317 1.84 20.67 -14.54
CA VAL A 317 0.42 20.44 -14.25
C VAL A 317 0.25 19.79 -12.88
N GLN A 318 1.15 18.88 -12.50
CA GLN A 318 1.10 18.23 -11.20
C GLN A 318 1.54 19.20 -10.09
N SER A 319 2.55 20.03 -10.35
CA SER A 319 2.92 21.12 -9.44
C SER A 319 1.77 22.12 -9.24
N LEU A 320 1.07 22.49 -10.31
CA LEU A 320 -0.10 23.38 -10.24
C LEU A 320 -1.22 22.74 -9.42
N ARG A 321 -1.52 21.46 -9.66
CA ARG A 321 -2.50 20.70 -8.86
C ARG A 321 -2.13 20.68 -7.38
N ALA A 322 -0.87 20.46 -7.05
CA ALA A 322 -0.39 20.49 -5.67
C ALA A 322 -0.67 21.85 -5.00
N VAL A 323 -0.42 22.96 -5.71
CA VAL A 323 -0.73 24.30 -5.20
C VAL A 323 -2.24 24.48 -4.96
N PHE A 324 -3.08 24.02 -5.88
CA PHE A 324 -4.54 24.06 -5.71
C PHE A 324 -5.06 23.12 -4.61
N ASP A 325 -4.38 22.01 -4.35
CA ASP A 325 -4.63 21.12 -3.21
C ASP A 325 -4.10 21.70 -1.88
N GLY A 326 -3.44 22.88 -1.90
CA GLY A 326 -2.98 23.63 -0.74
C GLY A 326 -1.56 23.27 -0.27
N PHE A 327 -0.70 22.82 -1.17
CA PHE A 327 0.71 22.52 -0.89
C PHE A 327 1.65 23.55 -1.50
N GLU A 328 2.83 23.72 -0.92
CA GLU A 328 3.93 24.42 -1.61
C GLU A 328 4.49 23.53 -2.71
N ALA A 329 4.84 24.11 -3.86
CA ALA A 329 5.49 23.42 -4.97
C ALA A 329 6.81 24.11 -5.33
N HIS A 330 7.90 23.35 -5.31
CA HIS A 330 9.26 23.86 -5.54
C HIS A 330 10.10 22.87 -6.34
N ASN A 331 11.24 23.34 -6.87
CA ASN A 331 12.28 22.45 -7.37
C ASN A 331 13.00 21.79 -6.19
N LEU A 332 13.40 20.52 -6.35
CA LEU A 332 13.99 19.71 -5.29
C LEU A 332 15.26 20.37 -4.71
N GLU A 333 16.08 20.97 -5.56
CA GLU A 333 17.33 21.65 -5.20
C GLU A 333 17.09 22.83 -4.24
N CYS A 334 15.91 23.45 -4.26
CA CYS A 334 15.55 24.57 -3.40
C CYS A 334 15.16 24.13 -1.97
N VAL A 335 14.80 22.87 -1.79
CA VAL A 335 14.15 22.37 -0.56
C VAL A 335 14.86 21.18 0.09
N VAL A 336 15.77 20.51 -0.63
CA VAL A 336 16.55 19.36 -0.13
C VAL A 336 17.26 19.69 1.19
N LYS A 337 17.89 20.87 1.30
CA LYS A 337 18.60 21.33 2.51
C LYS A 337 17.69 21.71 3.68
N LYS A 338 16.38 21.81 3.46
CA LYS A 338 15.40 22.26 4.46
C LYS A 338 14.48 21.14 4.94
N SER A 339 14.54 19.99 4.28
CA SER A 339 13.68 18.83 4.51
C SER A 339 14.26 17.95 5.60
N ASN A 340 13.42 17.53 6.54
CA ASN A 340 13.77 16.51 7.53
C ASN A 340 13.56 15.10 6.95
N MET A 341 12.64 14.99 5.99
CA MET A 341 12.29 13.74 5.32
C MET A 341 12.05 14.02 3.84
N ILE A 342 12.55 13.13 2.99
CA ILE A 342 12.32 13.15 1.55
C ILE A 342 11.78 11.79 1.15
N VAL A 343 10.67 11.78 0.42
CA VAL A 343 10.08 10.57 -0.15
C VAL A 343 9.99 10.68 -1.66
N SER A 344 10.35 9.62 -2.37
CA SER A 344 10.22 9.55 -3.82
C SER A 344 9.00 8.71 -4.21
N ALA A 345 8.14 9.24 -5.07
CA ALA A 345 6.87 8.68 -5.52
C ALA A 345 6.72 8.76 -7.05
N THR A 346 7.84 8.68 -7.77
CA THR A 346 7.90 8.94 -9.22
C THR A 346 7.91 7.65 -10.05
N GLY A 347 8.44 6.56 -9.49
CA GLY A 347 8.74 5.36 -10.25
C GLY A 347 9.74 5.62 -11.38
N VAL A 348 10.70 6.53 -11.17
CA VAL A 348 11.73 6.91 -12.15
C VAL A 348 13.11 6.70 -11.53
N ARG A 349 14.02 6.11 -12.31
CA ARG A 349 15.34 5.74 -11.83
C ARG A 349 16.15 7.01 -11.56
N HIS A 350 16.86 7.04 -10.43
CA HIS A 350 17.71 8.15 -10.02
C HIS A 350 16.96 9.47 -9.86
N THR A 351 15.70 9.43 -9.45
CA THR A 351 14.96 10.63 -9.03
C THR A 351 15.69 11.38 -7.91
N ILE A 352 16.18 10.63 -6.91
CA ILE A 352 17.07 11.18 -5.89
C ILE A 352 18.50 10.77 -6.23
N THR A 353 19.24 11.71 -6.83
CA THR A 353 20.64 11.52 -7.23
C THR A 353 21.59 11.57 -6.04
N LEU A 354 22.84 11.12 -6.21
CA LEU A 354 23.89 11.27 -5.21
C LEU A 354 24.11 12.74 -4.82
N GLN A 355 24.03 13.66 -5.78
CA GLN A 355 24.15 15.10 -5.52
C GLN A 355 23.00 15.63 -4.64
N HIS A 356 21.76 15.14 -4.83
CA HIS A 356 20.66 15.46 -3.93
C HIS A 356 20.95 14.96 -2.51
N MET A 357 21.40 13.70 -2.37
CA MET A 357 21.74 13.11 -1.06
C MET A 357 22.85 13.88 -0.33
N GLN A 358 23.89 14.30 -1.05
CA GLN A 358 24.99 15.11 -0.48
C GLN A 358 24.51 16.46 0.10
N ASN A 359 23.39 16.98 -0.40
CA ASN A 359 22.81 18.24 0.04
C ASN A 359 21.67 18.06 1.06
N MET A 360 21.39 16.84 1.51
CA MET A 360 20.41 16.58 2.58
C MET A 360 20.91 17.09 3.94
N GLN A 361 20.00 17.16 4.91
CA GLN A 361 20.38 17.43 6.29
C GLN A 361 20.98 16.19 6.96
N GLU A 362 21.83 16.42 7.96
CA GLU A 362 22.32 15.37 8.85
C GLU A 362 21.13 14.66 9.53
N ASN A 363 21.14 13.33 9.51
CA ASN A 363 20.06 12.44 9.96
C ASN A 363 18.71 12.64 9.24
N ALA A 364 18.68 13.22 8.03
CA ALA A 364 17.46 13.25 7.24
C ALA A 364 16.98 11.83 6.89
N ILE A 365 15.66 11.67 6.81
CA ILE A 365 15.02 10.41 6.43
C ILE A 365 14.82 10.38 4.90
N LEU A 366 15.17 9.27 4.27
CA LEU A 366 15.00 9.05 2.85
C LEU A 366 14.24 7.73 2.61
N ALA A 367 13.17 7.79 1.82
CA ALA A 367 12.34 6.62 1.52
C ALA A 367 11.85 6.61 0.06
N VAL A 368 11.56 5.42 -0.46
CA VAL A 368 10.81 5.24 -1.70
C VAL A 368 9.41 4.77 -1.36
N ILE A 369 8.42 5.48 -1.90
CA ILE A 369 7.01 5.11 -1.88
C ILE A 369 6.49 4.91 -3.31
N GLY A 370 7.39 4.92 -4.30
CA GLY A 370 7.16 4.44 -5.66
C GLY A 370 7.29 2.91 -5.73
N GLY A 371 7.81 2.40 -6.83
CA GLY A 371 7.87 0.95 -7.06
C GLY A 371 8.79 0.56 -8.21
N ILE A 372 9.97 1.17 -8.28
CA ILE A 372 11.02 0.68 -9.18
C ILE A 372 12.37 0.62 -8.47
N ALA A 373 13.22 -0.30 -8.91
CA ALA A 373 14.60 -0.38 -8.46
C ALA A 373 15.39 0.91 -8.78
N ASN A 374 16.25 1.32 -7.84
CA ASN A 374 17.14 2.47 -7.97
C ASN A 374 16.44 3.80 -8.22
N GLU A 375 15.23 4.01 -7.68
CA GLU A 375 14.61 5.35 -7.66
C GLU A 375 15.48 6.36 -6.87
N ILE A 376 16.25 5.86 -5.89
CA ILE A 376 17.39 6.54 -5.28
C ILE A 376 18.68 5.98 -5.90
N ALA A 377 19.65 6.84 -6.22
CA ALA A 377 20.95 6.47 -6.79
C ALA A 377 21.90 5.81 -5.76
N LEU A 378 21.46 4.73 -5.12
CA LEU A 378 22.24 3.98 -4.14
C LEU A 378 23.34 3.13 -4.78
N ASP A 379 23.16 2.76 -6.05
CA ASP A 379 24.17 2.12 -6.90
C ASP A 379 25.38 3.03 -7.22
N GLU A 380 25.28 4.34 -6.95
CA GLU A 380 26.39 5.28 -7.01
C GLU A 380 27.16 5.39 -5.68
N ILE A 381 26.68 4.74 -4.61
CA ILE A 381 27.37 4.70 -3.32
C ILE A 381 28.30 3.46 -3.28
N PRO A 382 29.62 3.65 -3.11
CA PRO A 382 30.56 2.55 -3.04
C PRO A 382 30.18 1.53 -1.96
N ASP A 383 30.27 0.24 -2.30
CA ASP A 383 30.01 -0.90 -1.42
C ASP A 383 28.59 -0.99 -0.84
N PHE A 384 27.64 -0.18 -1.32
CA PHE A 384 26.24 -0.31 -0.92
C PHE A 384 25.66 -1.61 -1.47
N LYS A 385 25.21 -2.47 -0.55
CA LYS A 385 24.41 -3.65 -0.87
C LYS A 385 23.16 -3.64 0.01
N PRO A 386 21.96 -3.88 -0.57
CA PRO A 386 20.75 -4.01 0.21
C PRO A 386 20.81 -5.28 1.07
N VAL A 387 20.23 -5.21 2.26
CA VAL A 387 20.12 -6.34 3.19
C VAL A 387 18.66 -6.66 3.43
N VAL A 388 18.21 -7.80 2.88
CA VAL A 388 16.82 -8.29 2.98
C VAL A 388 16.34 -8.25 4.43
N GLY A 389 15.12 -7.73 4.64
CA GLY A 389 14.49 -7.65 5.96
C GLY A 389 14.95 -6.46 6.83
N THR A 390 15.78 -5.56 6.30
CA THR A 390 16.16 -4.33 7.01
C THR A 390 15.11 -3.24 6.81
N SER A 391 14.39 -2.88 7.88
CA SER A 391 13.35 -1.84 7.83
C SER A 391 13.90 -0.42 7.75
N GLN A 392 15.04 -0.18 8.40
CA GLN A 392 15.75 1.10 8.34
C GLN A 392 17.25 0.90 8.59
N ARG A 393 18.06 1.70 7.91
CA ARG A 393 19.52 1.70 8.07
C ARG A 393 20.08 3.11 8.00
N LYS A 394 21.04 3.42 8.87
CA LYS A 394 21.84 4.63 8.73
C LYS A 394 22.93 4.39 7.70
N ILE A 395 23.02 5.26 6.69
CA ILE A 395 24.06 5.19 5.66
C ILE A 395 24.85 6.50 5.63
N GLN A 396 26.17 6.39 5.44
CA GLN A 396 27.04 7.53 5.25
C GLN A 396 27.07 7.89 3.76
N VAL A 397 26.55 9.06 3.40
CA VAL A 397 26.62 9.54 2.02
C VAL A 397 28.06 9.98 1.72
N PRO A 398 28.66 9.54 0.60
CA PRO A 398 29.98 10.01 0.17
C PRO A 398 30.01 11.54 0.03
N CYS A 399 30.94 12.19 0.75
CA CYS A 399 31.05 13.66 0.80
C CYS A 399 29.76 14.36 1.26
N GLY A 400 28.91 13.68 2.02
CA GLY A 400 27.61 14.17 2.47
C GLY A 400 27.32 13.83 3.94
N PRO A 401 26.07 14.04 4.37
CA PRO A 401 25.63 13.70 5.72
C PRO A 401 25.49 12.19 5.93
N GLN A 402 25.32 11.77 7.18
CA GLN A 402 24.69 10.50 7.46
C GLN A 402 23.16 10.65 7.36
N ILE A 403 22.48 9.72 6.68
CA ILE A 403 21.02 9.72 6.53
C ILE A 403 20.41 8.42 7.02
N THR A 404 19.12 8.44 7.36
CA THR A 404 18.34 7.22 7.64
C THR A 404 17.60 6.81 6.38
N LEU A 405 17.99 5.68 5.81
CA LEU A 405 17.34 5.05 4.66
C LEU A 405 16.26 4.08 5.16
N ILE A 406 15.06 4.18 4.59
CA ILE A 406 13.93 3.28 4.86
C ILE A 406 13.90 2.17 3.82
N SER A 407 13.60 0.94 4.26
CA SER A 407 13.38 -0.23 3.40
C SER A 407 14.49 -0.44 2.37
N GLU A 408 15.74 -0.17 2.76
CA GLU A 408 16.93 -0.28 1.89
C GLU A 408 16.85 0.53 0.57
N GLY A 409 15.94 1.51 0.49
CA GLY A 409 15.71 2.33 -0.69
C GLY A 409 14.72 1.76 -1.70
N ASP A 410 13.99 0.72 -1.32
CA ASP A 410 12.91 0.10 -2.10
C ASP A 410 11.53 0.53 -1.57
N GLY A 411 10.45 0.08 -2.22
CA GLY A 411 9.07 0.44 -1.93
C GLY A 411 8.66 0.13 -0.49
N THR A 412 8.48 1.19 0.30
CA THR A 412 8.27 1.11 1.75
C THR A 412 7.07 0.22 2.12
N ASN A 413 5.98 0.28 1.36
CA ASN A 413 4.74 -0.42 1.69
C ASN A 413 4.83 -1.95 1.55
N TYR A 414 5.67 -2.49 0.66
CA TYR A 414 5.75 -3.93 0.41
C TYR A 414 7.07 -4.55 0.91
N THR A 415 8.19 -3.82 0.88
CA THR A 415 9.48 -4.35 1.37
C THR A 415 9.50 -4.47 2.89
N THR A 416 8.83 -3.55 3.60
CA THR A 416 8.76 -3.57 5.07
C THR A 416 7.33 -3.61 5.59
N GLY A 417 6.38 -3.02 4.87
CA GLY A 417 4.96 -3.11 5.18
C GLY A 417 4.33 -4.43 4.71
N GLY A 418 3.05 -4.61 5.03
CA GLY A 418 2.25 -5.77 4.58
C GLY A 418 1.58 -5.58 3.23
N GLY A 419 2.07 -4.66 2.40
CA GLY A 419 1.44 -4.26 1.15
C GLY A 419 0.14 -3.48 1.36
N ASN A 420 -0.65 -3.37 0.28
CA ASN A 420 -1.94 -2.67 0.31
C ASN A 420 -3.01 -3.45 1.12
N PRO A 421 -4.07 -2.77 1.61
CA PRO A 421 -5.18 -3.43 2.28
C PRO A 421 -5.87 -4.46 1.39
N ILE A 422 -6.45 -5.49 2.01
CA ILE A 422 -7.06 -6.64 1.31
C ILE A 422 -8.20 -6.19 0.40
N GLU A 423 -9.09 -5.36 0.90
CA GLU A 423 -10.27 -4.87 0.18
C GLU A 423 -9.89 -3.96 -0.99
N ILE A 424 -8.72 -3.30 -0.93
CA ILE A 424 -8.21 -2.48 -2.04
C ILE A 424 -7.65 -3.38 -3.14
N MET A 425 -6.87 -4.41 -2.79
CA MET A 425 -6.34 -5.36 -3.78
C MET A 425 -7.43 -6.21 -4.43
N ASP A 426 -8.55 -6.44 -3.76
CA ASP A 426 -9.72 -7.09 -4.37
C ASP A 426 -10.19 -6.34 -5.62
N PHE A 427 -10.17 -5.01 -5.61
CA PHE A 427 -10.45 -4.21 -6.80
C PHE A 427 -9.36 -4.35 -7.87
N SER A 428 -8.08 -4.24 -7.49
CA SER A 428 -6.97 -4.39 -8.45
C SER A 428 -7.03 -5.74 -9.15
N PHE A 429 -7.24 -6.83 -8.41
CA PHE A 429 -7.32 -8.17 -8.98
C PHE A 429 -8.64 -8.44 -9.70
N ALA A 430 -9.74 -7.78 -9.35
CA ALA A 430 -10.94 -7.79 -10.19
C ALA A 430 -10.66 -7.17 -11.57
N VAL A 431 -9.88 -6.08 -11.64
CA VAL A 431 -9.45 -5.51 -12.92
C VAL A 431 -8.51 -6.47 -13.66
N GLN A 432 -7.60 -7.16 -12.96
CA GLN A 432 -6.74 -8.19 -13.57
C GLN A 432 -7.56 -9.33 -14.18
N VAL A 433 -8.53 -9.87 -13.45
CA VAL A 433 -9.44 -10.90 -13.97
C VAL A 433 -10.22 -10.39 -15.18
N SER A 434 -10.72 -9.15 -15.13
CA SER A 434 -11.40 -8.54 -16.27
C SER A 434 -10.48 -8.40 -17.49
N ALA A 435 -9.19 -8.12 -17.28
CA ALA A 435 -8.20 -8.03 -18.34
C ALA A 435 -7.90 -9.42 -18.95
N VAL A 436 -7.75 -10.45 -18.12
CA VAL A 436 -7.62 -11.85 -18.58
C VAL A 436 -8.81 -12.24 -19.43
N ALA A 437 -10.04 -11.95 -19.00
CA ALA A 437 -11.25 -12.24 -19.76
C ALA A 437 -11.25 -11.51 -21.12
N TYR A 438 -10.89 -10.22 -21.14
CA TYR A 438 -10.82 -9.43 -22.36
C TYR A 438 -9.73 -9.91 -23.34
N LEU A 439 -8.63 -10.49 -22.86
CA LEU A 439 -7.61 -11.10 -23.72
C LEU A 439 -8.07 -12.39 -24.38
N LEU A 440 -9.03 -13.10 -23.77
CA LEU A 440 -9.54 -14.38 -24.25
C LEU A 440 -10.75 -14.24 -25.21
N GLU A 441 -11.38 -13.07 -25.24
CA GLU A 441 -12.39 -12.67 -26.23
C GLU A 441 -11.75 -12.32 -27.59
#